data_AF-A0A1U7LSA3-F1
#
_entry.id   AF-A0A1U7LSA3-F1
#
_cell.length_a   1.000
_cell.length_b   1.000
_cell.length_c   1.000
_cell.angle_alpha   90.00
_cell.angle_beta   90.00
_cell.angle_gamma   90.00
#
_symmetry.space_group_name_H-M   'P 1'
#
loop_
_entity.id
_entity.type
_entity.pdbx_description
1 polymer ?
#
loop_
_entity_poly.entity_id
_entity_poly.type
_entity_poly.pdbx_seq_one_letter_code
_entity_poly.pdbx_strand_id
1 'polypeptide(L)'
;MTSLLVIGGSGFLGQQICRIAVSRGMNVTSLSPHGMPNFGNKQPLWATEVRWTTGDVFEPLSYTNQLIDATTVVHTVGILLEADYYKRFMSIKESPLATISRIGIHCLGIDRNPLASESEKPKTRQYEYMNKKAAITVAEAASKLPNIHTFIMISAAGSFPGIPERYITTKREAEEYIANIKSFRSVFMRPGFMYSPSRPISVPLSMIMGAISGLTGGKAPFIGAAGIKPLLVDHVAAATIEAALTSTVSGAVEVSGIENLASRLT
;
A
#
# COMPACT_ATOMS: atom_id res chain seq x y z
N MET A 1 -14.41 -13.82 16.97
CA MET A 1 -13.29 -14.18 16.06
C MET A 1 -13.20 -13.07 15.02
N THR A 2 -12.02 -12.50 14.77
CA THR A 2 -11.89 -11.36 13.84
C THR A 2 -11.86 -11.86 12.41
N SER A 3 -12.84 -11.45 11.60
CA SER A 3 -12.90 -11.73 10.16
C SER A 3 -12.32 -10.56 9.39
N LEU A 4 -11.30 -10.83 8.58
CA LEU A 4 -10.54 -9.83 7.84
C LEU A 4 -10.84 -9.92 6.35
N LEU A 5 -11.28 -8.81 5.75
CA LEU A 5 -11.32 -8.64 4.30
C LEU A 5 -10.15 -7.78 3.84
N VAL A 6 -9.26 -8.35 3.02
CA VAL A 6 -8.11 -7.64 2.43
C VAL A 6 -8.43 -7.30 0.96
N ILE A 7 -8.69 -6.03 0.70
CA ILE A 7 -8.86 -5.49 -0.65
C ILE A 7 -7.48 -5.27 -1.28
N GLY A 8 -7.23 -5.92 -2.41
CA GLY A 8 -5.90 -6.00 -3.03
C GLY A 8 -5.01 -7.09 -2.40
N GLY A 9 -5.60 -8.11 -1.76
CA GLY A 9 -4.88 -9.16 -1.03
C GLY A 9 -3.95 -10.03 -1.88
N SER A 10 -4.09 -10.05 -3.21
CA SER A 10 -3.14 -10.71 -4.13
C SER A 10 -1.91 -9.86 -4.45
N GLY A 11 -1.86 -8.60 -4.02
CA GLY A 11 -0.76 -7.67 -4.26
C GLY A 11 0.46 -7.89 -3.35
N PHE A 12 1.46 -7.02 -3.49
CA PHE A 12 2.73 -7.11 -2.77
C PHE A 12 2.56 -7.10 -1.24
N LEU A 13 1.95 -6.04 -0.71
CA LEU A 13 1.66 -5.90 0.72
C LEU A 13 0.46 -6.77 1.13
N GLY A 14 -0.55 -6.87 0.27
CA GLY A 14 -1.76 -7.65 0.52
C GLY A 14 -1.48 -9.10 0.89
N GLN A 15 -0.57 -9.77 0.17
CA GLN A 15 -0.20 -11.16 0.48
C GLN A 15 0.47 -11.30 1.86
N GLN A 16 1.29 -10.33 2.27
CA GLN A 16 1.93 -10.36 3.58
C GLN A 16 0.92 -10.10 4.70
N ILE A 17 -0.05 -9.22 4.48
CA ILE A 17 -1.16 -8.99 5.42
C ILE A 17 -1.96 -10.28 5.58
N CYS A 18 -2.32 -10.95 4.48
CA CYS A 18 -3.02 -12.24 4.53
C CYS A 18 -2.22 -13.30 5.31
N ARG A 19 -0.93 -13.45 4.99
CA ARG A 19 -0.04 -14.40 5.66
C ARG A 19 0.02 -14.18 7.18
N ILE A 20 0.22 -12.93 7.60
CA ILE A 20 0.32 -12.60 9.03
C ILE A 20 -1.03 -12.75 9.71
N ALA A 21 -2.12 -12.33 9.08
CA ALA A 21 -3.48 -12.51 9.62
C ALA A 21 -3.82 -13.98 9.87
N VAL A 22 -3.51 -14.87 8.92
CA VAL A 22 -3.67 -16.32 9.09
C VAL A 22 -2.86 -16.82 10.29
N SER A 23 -1.60 -16.40 10.42
CA SER A 23 -0.76 -16.79 11.57
C SER A 23 -1.29 -16.29 12.92
N ARG A 24 -2.19 -15.29 12.91
CA ARG A 24 -2.89 -14.76 14.08
C ARG A 24 -4.27 -15.38 14.31
N GLY A 25 -4.61 -16.45 13.58
CA GLY A 25 -5.88 -17.16 13.72
C GLY A 25 -7.09 -16.35 13.25
N MET A 26 -6.88 -15.34 12.41
CA MET A 26 -7.97 -14.58 11.80
C MET A 26 -8.58 -15.38 10.65
N ASN A 27 -9.89 -15.22 10.42
CA ASN A 27 -10.53 -15.73 9.22
C ASN A 27 -10.30 -14.73 8.08
N VAL A 28 -9.52 -15.10 7.07
CA VAL A 28 -9.02 -14.17 6.05
C VAL A 28 -9.71 -14.39 4.72
N THR A 29 -10.32 -13.33 4.20
CA THR A 29 -10.80 -13.26 2.81
C THR A 29 -9.97 -12.22 2.06
N SER A 30 -9.46 -12.59 0.89
CA SER A 30 -8.72 -11.69 -0.01
C SER A 30 -9.58 -11.40 -1.25
N LEU A 31 -9.82 -10.12 -1.52
CA LEU A 31 -10.47 -9.67 -2.75
C LEU A 31 -9.44 -9.06 -3.71
N SER A 32 -9.44 -9.49 -4.96
CA SER A 32 -8.76 -8.79 -6.05
C SER A 32 -9.37 -9.13 -7.41
N PRO A 33 -9.10 -8.37 -8.48
CA PRO A 33 -9.66 -8.70 -9.80
C PRO A 33 -9.33 -10.11 -10.30
N HIS A 34 -8.15 -10.63 -9.93
CA HIS A 34 -7.64 -11.93 -10.41
C HIS A 34 -7.79 -13.06 -9.37
N GLY A 35 -8.30 -12.79 -8.18
CA GLY A 35 -8.42 -13.80 -7.11
C GLY A 35 -7.06 -14.26 -6.57
N MET A 36 -6.85 -15.59 -6.54
CA MET A 36 -5.65 -16.20 -5.95
C MET A 36 -4.39 -15.86 -6.78
N PRO A 37 -3.30 -15.36 -6.17
CA PRO A 37 -2.07 -15.11 -6.89
C PRO A 37 -1.39 -16.43 -7.31
N ASN A 38 -0.58 -16.37 -8.36
CA ASN A 38 0.22 -17.51 -8.80
C ASN A 38 1.43 -17.71 -7.86
N PHE A 39 1.43 -18.81 -7.10
CA PHE A 39 2.52 -19.18 -6.19
C PHE A 39 3.61 -20.06 -6.85
N GLY A 40 3.55 -20.23 -8.18
CA GLY A 40 4.43 -21.15 -8.90
C GLY A 40 4.14 -22.60 -8.55
N ASN A 41 5.19 -23.41 -8.41
CA ASN A 41 5.06 -24.86 -8.25
C ASN A 41 4.61 -25.32 -6.86
N LYS A 42 4.65 -24.44 -5.84
CA LYS A 42 4.31 -24.82 -4.47
C LYS A 42 3.58 -23.69 -3.75
N GLN A 43 2.28 -23.87 -3.56
CA GLN A 43 1.47 -22.99 -2.72
C GLN A 43 1.92 -23.10 -1.25
N PRO A 44 2.18 -21.97 -0.56
CA PRO A 44 2.45 -21.98 0.87
C PRO A 44 1.23 -22.44 1.68
N LEU A 45 1.44 -23.12 2.80
CA LEU A 45 0.36 -23.60 3.68
C LEU A 45 -0.55 -22.47 4.16
N TRP A 46 -0.01 -21.31 4.54
CA TRP A 46 -0.85 -20.19 4.97
C TRP A 46 -1.82 -19.72 3.87
N ALA A 47 -1.50 -19.92 2.59
CA ALA A 47 -2.32 -19.47 1.49
C ALA A 47 -3.52 -20.39 1.24
N THR A 48 -3.52 -21.62 1.77
CA THR A 48 -4.70 -22.51 1.73
C THR A 48 -5.77 -22.09 2.73
N GLU A 49 -5.37 -21.38 3.78
CA GLU A 49 -6.26 -20.83 4.82
C GLU A 49 -6.90 -19.48 4.43
N VAL A 50 -6.53 -18.92 3.27
CA VAL A 50 -7.09 -17.66 2.76
C VAL A 50 -8.20 -17.97 1.76
N ARG A 51 -9.36 -17.36 1.96
CA ARG A 51 -10.45 -17.37 0.97
C ARG A 51 -10.14 -16.35 -0.12
N TRP A 52 -9.66 -16.81 -1.27
CA TRP A 52 -9.37 -15.95 -2.42
C TRP A 52 -10.64 -15.73 -3.25
N THR A 53 -11.07 -14.49 -3.40
CA THR A 53 -12.25 -14.11 -4.18
C THR A 53 -11.92 -13.09 -5.25
N THR A 54 -12.58 -13.21 -6.38
CA THR A 54 -12.54 -12.21 -7.45
C THR A 54 -13.53 -11.08 -7.16
N GLY A 55 -13.18 -9.85 -7.51
CA GLY A 55 -14.11 -8.73 -7.49
C GLY A 55 -13.46 -7.41 -7.89
N ASP A 56 -14.29 -6.44 -8.22
CA ASP A 56 -13.88 -5.09 -8.60
C ASP A 56 -14.29 -4.10 -7.51
N VAL A 57 -13.31 -3.34 -7.02
CA VAL A 57 -13.48 -2.29 -6.00
C VAL A 57 -14.42 -1.16 -6.45
N PHE A 58 -14.63 -0.99 -7.75
CA PHE A 58 -15.57 -0.02 -8.31
C PHE A 58 -16.98 -0.59 -8.49
N GLU A 59 -17.18 -1.88 -8.24
CA GLU A 59 -18.47 -2.56 -8.30
C GLU A 59 -18.81 -3.20 -6.94
N PRO A 60 -19.38 -2.44 -5.97
CA PRO A 60 -19.68 -2.92 -4.62
C PRO A 60 -20.50 -4.22 -4.53
N LEU A 61 -21.38 -4.45 -5.51
CA LEU A 61 -22.18 -5.67 -5.58
C LEU A 61 -21.32 -6.92 -5.78
N SER A 62 -20.14 -6.80 -6.40
CA SER A 62 -19.22 -7.93 -6.61
C SER A 62 -18.59 -8.46 -5.32
N TYR A 63 -18.59 -7.67 -4.23
CA TYR A 63 -17.95 -8.03 -2.96
C TYR A 63 -18.82 -7.82 -1.71
N THR A 64 -20.14 -7.68 -1.89
CA THR A 64 -21.07 -7.42 -0.77
C THR A 64 -21.09 -8.56 0.26
N ASN A 65 -21.09 -9.82 -0.19
CA ASN A 65 -21.09 -10.97 0.71
C ASN A 65 -19.83 -11.01 1.58
N GLN A 66 -18.68 -10.66 1.01
CA GLN A 66 -17.41 -10.62 1.72
C GLN A 66 -17.38 -9.51 2.78
N LEU A 67 -18.10 -8.40 2.56
CA LEU A 67 -18.27 -7.36 3.59
C LEU A 67 -19.23 -7.81 4.70
N ILE A 68 -20.28 -8.57 4.39
CA ILE A 68 -21.22 -9.10 5.41
C ILE A 68 -20.49 -10.06 6.36
N ASP A 69 -19.56 -10.86 5.85
CA ASP A 69 -18.80 -11.83 6.65
C ASP A 69 -17.62 -11.22 7.43
N ALA A 70 -17.24 -9.97 7.11
CA ALA A 70 -16.07 -9.31 7.67
C ALA A 70 -16.42 -8.50 8.93
N THR A 71 -15.44 -8.30 9.81
CA THR A 71 -15.51 -7.30 10.89
C THR A 71 -14.47 -6.20 10.72
N THR A 72 -13.45 -6.46 9.91
CA THR A 72 -12.36 -5.54 9.60
C THR A 72 -12.07 -5.55 8.11
N VAL A 73 -11.90 -4.37 7.52
CA VAL A 73 -11.51 -4.20 6.12
C VAL A 73 -10.15 -3.54 6.05
N VAL A 74 -9.25 -4.09 5.24
CA VAL A 74 -7.94 -3.51 4.93
C VAL A 74 -7.86 -3.21 3.44
N HIS A 75 -7.69 -1.94 3.09
CA HIS A 75 -7.58 -1.46 1.73
C HIS A 75 -6.11 -1.20 1.35
N THR A 76 -5.58 -2.04 0.44
CA THR A 76 -4.19 -1.97 -0.02
C THR A 76 -4.03 -1.47 -1.45
N VAL A 77 -5.14 -1.16 -2.13
CA VAL A 77 -5.11 -0.75 -3.53
C VAL A 77 -4.53 0.66 -3.66
N GLY A 78 -3.64 0.81 -4.64
CA GLY A 78 -3.04 2.08 -5.01
C GLY A 78 -1.91 1.86 -6.01
N ILE A 79 -1.63 2.90 -6.77
CA ILE A 79 -0.53 2.94 -7.74
C ILE A 79 0.46 4.02 -7.33
N LEU A 80 1.75 3.71 -7.46
CA LEU A 80 2.84 4.66 -7.24
C LEU A 80 3.22 5.41 -8.52
N LEU A 81 3.20 4.71 -9.66
CA LEU A 81 3.51 5.26 -10.98
C LEU A 81 2.33 5.04 -11.90
N GLU A 82 1.93 6.06 -12.66
CA GLU A 82 0.93 5.92 -13.70
C GLU A 82 1.47 5.11 -14.88
N ALA A 83 0.56 4.45 -15.60
CA ALA A 83 0.92 3.55 -16.71
C ALA A 83 1.79 4.24 -17.77
N ASP A 84 1.59 5.52 -18.01
CA ASP A 84 2.33 6.29 -19.03
C ASP A 84 3.75 6.63 -18.59
N TYR A 85 3.95 6.85 -17.29
CA TYR A 85 5.28 6.99 -16.70
C TYR A 85 6.04 5.67 -16.79
N TYR A 86 5.39 4.56 -16.44
CA TYR A 86 5.98 3.22 -16.54
C TYR A 86 6.35 2.81 -17.97
N LYS A 87 5.47 3.10 -18.95
CA LYS A 87 5.73 2.87 -20.39
C LYS A 87 6.96 3.62 -20.89
N ARG A 88 7.22 4.84 -20.38
CA ARG A 88 8.39 5.66 -20.77
C ARG A 88 9.72 5.02 -20.40
N PHE A 89 9.76 4.26 -19.30
CA PHE A 89 10.95 3.49 -18.91
C PHE A 89 11.01 2.12 -19.59
N MET A 90 9.86 1.55 -19.99
CA MET A 90 9.77 0.25 -20.66
C MET A 90 9.98 0.27 -22.17
N SER A 91 9.94 1.42 -22.85
CA SER A 91 10.22 1.47 -24.30
C SER A 91 11.72 1.30 -24.62
N ILE A 92 12.56 1.26 -23.59
CA ILE A 92 14.00 1.06 -23.71
C ILE A 92 14.28 -0.45 -23.77
N LYS A 93 14.93 -0.91 -24.85
CA LYS A 93 15.39 -2.31 -25.06
C LYS A 93 16.56 -2.68 -24.13
N GLU A 94 16.42 -2.44 -22.83
CA GLU A 94 17.42 -2.78 -21.81
C GLU A 94 16.96 -3.93 -20.92
N SER A 95 17.91 -4.51 -20.17
CA SER A 95 17.59 -5.54 -19.17
C SER A 95 16.69 -4.96 -18.06
N PRO A 96 15.75 -5.73 -17.49
CA PRO A 96 14.85 -5.27 -16.44
C PRO A 96 15.58 -4.59 -15.28
N LEU A 97 16.74 -5.11 -14.86
CA LEU A 97 17.53 -4.55 -13.77
C LEU A 97 18.05 -3.13 -14.05
N ALA A 98 18.48 -2.86 -15.28
CA ALA A 98 18.97 -1.54 -15.70
C ALA A 98 17.84 -0.50 -15.80
N THR A 99 16.67 -0.91 -16.30
CA THR A 99 15.46 -0.08 -16.29
C THR A 99 15.09 0.31 -14.86
N ILE A 100 15.22 -0.62 -13.92
CA ILE A 100 14.86 -0.44 -12.52
C ILE A 100 15.86 0.44 -11.79
N SER A 101 17.16 0.27 -12.03
CA SER A 101 18.17 1.17 -11.47
C SER A 101 17.93 2.60 -11.95
N ARG A 102 17.54 2.80 -13.22
CA ARG A 102 17.17 4.12 -13.75
C ARG A 102 15.89 4.68 -13.13
N ILE A 103 14.84 3.88 -12.98
CA ILE A 103 13.62 4.31 -12.25
C ILE A 103 14.00 4.74 -10.84
N GLY A 104 14.85 3.96 -10.16
CA GLY A 104 15.37 4.30 -8.82
C GLY A 104 16.15 5.62 -8.81
N ILE A 105 17.15 5.77 -9.67
CA ILE A 105 17.98 6.99 -9.84
C ILE A 105 17.09 8.21 -10.15
N HIS A 106 16.09 8.05 -11.02
CA HIS A 106 15.15 9.10 -11.39
C HIS A 106 14.20 9.46 -10.23
N CYS A 107 13.62 8.47 -9.54
CA CYS A 107 12.80 8.67 -8.34
C CYS A 107 13.60 9.25 -7.16
N LEU A 108 14.93 9.14 -7.19
CA LEU A 108 15.82 9.78 -6.23
C LEU A 108 16.33 11.14 -6.70
N GLY A 109 15.95 11.59 -7.90
CA GLY A 109 16.39 12.87 -8.47
C GLY A 109 17.89 12.93 -8.78
N ILE A 110 18.56 11.78 -8.92
CA ILE A 110 20.01 11.67 -9.20
C ILE A 110 20.30 11.96 -10.68
N ASP A 111 19.39 11.64 -11.60
CA ASP A 111 19.47 12.07 -13.00
C ASP A 111 19.01 13.53 -13.13
N ARG A 112 19.94 14.48 -13.00
CA ARG A 112 19.68 15.88 -13.32
C ARG A 112 19.85 16.10 -14.83
N ASN A 113 18.79 15.91 -15.60
CA ASN A 113 18.66 16.57 -16.90
C ASN A 113 17.71 17.78 -16.76
N PRO A 114 18.23 19.01 -16.62
CA PRO A 114 17.43 20.20 -16.34
C PRO A 114 16.57 20.65 -17.53
N LEU A 115 16.67 19.98 -18.67
CA LEU A 115 15.83 20.19 -19.85
C LEU A 115 14.64 19.21 -19.96
N ALA A 116 14.49 18.25 -19.03
CA ALA A 116 13.38 17.30 -19.02
C ALA A 116 12.26 17.67 -18.03
N SER A 117 12.39 18.79 -17.29
CA SER A 117 11.48 19.16 -16.20
C SER A 117 10.26 19.98 -16.62
N GLU A 118 10.07 20.27 -17.91
CA GLU A 118 8.89 20.98 -18.40
C GLU A 118 8.37 20.39 -19.72
N SER A 119 7.76 19.21 -19.67
CA SER A 119 6.85 18.80 -20.74
C SER A 119 5.93 17.68 -20.26
N GLU A 120 4.62 17.98 -20.34
CA GLU A 120 3.47 17.08 -20.17
C GLU A 120 2.99 16.82 -18.73
N LYS A 121 2.01 17.64 -18.30
CA LYS A 121 1.04 17.25 -17.26
C LYS A 121 0.44 15.89 -17.66
N PRO A 122 0.56 14.82 -16.84
CA PRO A 122 -0.17 13.59 -17.11
C PRO A 122 -1.67 13.93 -17.10
N LYS A 123 -2.35 13.75 -18.24
CA LYS A 123 -3.82 13.92 -18.37
C LYS A 123 -4.59 12.81 -17.67
N THR A 124 -3.91 11.87 -17.05
CA THR A 124 -4.46 10.66 -16.47
C THR A 124 -5.03 10.93 -15.09
N ARG A 125 -6.35 10.79 -14.93
CA ARG A 125 -7.02 10.74 -13.61
C ARG A 125 -6.78 9.39 -12.91
N GLN A 126 -5.64 8.73 -13.15
CA GLN A 126 -5.39 7.38 -12.64
C GLN A 126 -5.18 7.41 -11.12
N TYR A 127 -4.45 8.39 -10.57
CA TYR A 127 -4.38 8.57 -9.11
C TYR A 127 -5.74 8.87 -8.48
N GLU A 128 -6.57 9.72 -9.10
CA GLU A 128 -7.93 10.00 -8.61
C GLU A 128 -8.76 8.72 -8.50
N TYR A 129 -8.65 7.87 -9.52
CA TYR A 129 -9.44 6.66 -9.60
C TYR A 129 -8.89 5.59 -8.64
N MET A 130 -7.59 5.29 -8.72
CA MET A 130 -6.97 4.17 -8.02
C MET A 130 -6.59 4.47 -6.57
N ASN A 131 -6.09 5.67 -6.26
CA ASN A 131 -5.62 6.00 -4.90
C ASN A 131 -6.73 6.61 -4.04
N LYS A 132 -7.68 7.33 -4.66
CA LYS A 132 -8.76 8.03 -3.95
C LYS A 132 -10.11 7.32 -4.08
N LYS A 133 -10.66 7.27 -5.29
CA LYS A 133 -12.02 6.75 -5.52
C LYS A 133 -12.15 5.29 -5.09
N ALA A 134 -11.17 4.45 -5.39
CA ALA A 134 -11.19 3.04 -4.97
C ALA A 134 -11.33 2.87 -3.45
N ALA A 135 -10.56 3.64 -2.67
CA ALA A 135 -10.61 3.59 -1.21
C ALA A 135 -11.97 4.09 -0.68
N ILE A 136 -12.45 5.22 -1.21
CA ILE A 136 -13.74 5.80 -0.84
C ILE A 136 -14.90 4.84 -1.17
N THR A 137 -14.92 4.25 -2.36
CA THR A 137 -16.00 3.34 -2.77
C THR A 137 -16.09 2.11 -1.86
N VAL A 138 -14.96 1.53 -1.48
CA VAL A 138 -14.95 0.42 -0.51
C VAL A 138 -15.39 0.89 0.87
N ALA A 139 -14.92 2.05 1.33
CA ALA A 139 -15.28 2.61 2.63
C ALA A 139 -16.79 2.91 2.72
N GLU A 140 -17.40 3.47 1.68
CA GLU A 140 -18.84 3.71 1.60
C GLU A 140 -19.67 2.42 1.53
N ALA A 141 -19.17 1.38 0.87
CA ALA A 141 -19.82 0.08 0.86
C ALA A 141 -19.77 -0.54 2.27
N ALA A 142 -18.60 -0.49 2.91
CA ALA A 142 -18.40 -0.97 4.27
C ALA A 142 -19.23 -0.17 5.29
N SER A 143 -19.40 1.15 5.11
CA SER A 143 -20.10 2.01 6.06
C SER A 143 -21.59 1.72 6.18
N LYS A 144 -22.17 1.02 5.21
CA LYS A 144 -23.58 0.61 5.17
C LYS A 144 -23.86 -0.63 6.01
N LEU A 145 -22.82 -1.31 6.49
CA LEU A 145 -22.92 -2.60 7.17
C LEU A 145 -22.53 -2.45 8.66
N PRO A 146 -23.42 -2.83 9.60
CA PRO A 146 -23.21 -2.61 11.02
C PRO A 146 -22.14 -3.52 11.65
N ASN A 147 -21.78 -4.61 10.98
CA ASN A 147 -20.77 -5.58 11.41
C ASN A 147 -19.33 -5.11 11.16
N ILE A 148 -19.11 -4.06 10.34
CA ILE A 148 -17.78 -3.52 10.11
C ILE A 148 -17.41 -2.59 11.27
N HIS A 149 -16.37 -2.96 12.01
CA HIS A 149 -15.91 -2.18 13.18
C HIS A 149 -14.64 -1.40 12.89
N THR A 150 -13.85 -1.83 11.90
CA THR A 150 -12.54 -1.22 11.61
C THR A 150 -12.27 -1.20 10.12
N PHE A 151 -11.84 -0.04 9.62
CA PHE A 151 -11.39 0.17 8.26
C PHE A 151 -9.96 0.69 8.27
N ILE A 152 -9.03 -0.04 7.67
CA ILE A 152 -7.63 0.35 7.57
C ILE A 152 -7.31 0.64 6.10
N MET A 153 -6.74 1.81 5.83
CA MET A 153 -6.25 2.17 4.51
C MET A 153 -4.72 2.25 4.53
N ILE A 154 -4.08 1.69 3.50
CA ILE A 154 -2.64 1.87 3.27
C ILE A 154 -2.41 3.15 2.44
N SER A 155 -1.98 4.20 3.13
CA SER A 155 -1.58 5.47 2.56
C SER A 155 -0.07 5.50 2.29
N ALA A 156 0.58 6.66 2.42
CA ALA A 156 2.01 6.86 2.32
C ALA A 156 2.45 8.00 3.26
N ALA A 157 3.71 7.94 3.72
CA ALA A 157 4.29 8.98 4.55
C ALA A 157 4.57 10.28 3.74
N GLY A 158 4.86 10.14 2.44
CA GLY A 158 5.12 11.28 1.57
C GLY A 158 5.33 10.88 0.12
N SER A 159 5.61 11.88 -0.72
CA SER A 159 5.99 11.68 -2.13
C SER A 159 7.51 11.63 -2.29
N PHE A 160 8.00 10.83 -3.22
CA PHE A 160 9.43 10.75 -3.59
C PHE A 160 9.76 11.79 -4.67
N PRO A 161 11.02 12.26 -4.79
CA PRO A 161 11.44 13.06 -5.93
C PRO A 161 11.02 12.42 -7.28
N GLY A 162 10.60 13.22 -8.25
CA GLY A 162 10.13 12.71 -9.56
C GLY A 162 8.75 12.03 -9.56
N ILE A 163 8.10 11.85 -8.42
CA ILE A 163 6.69 11.41 -8.31
C ILE A 163 5.79 12.64 -8.19
N PRO A 164 4.74 12.77 -9.01
CA PRO A 164 3.82 13.90 -8.94
C PRO A 164 3.21 14.05 -7.55
N GLU A 165 3.11 15.28 -7.04
CA GLU A 165 2.45 15.59 -5.77
C GLU A 165 1.00 15.05 -5.71
N ARG A 166 0.36 14.89 -6.88
CA ARG A 166 -0.97 14.29 -6.98
C ARG A 166 -1.05 12.86 -6.43
N TYR A 167 0.05 12.11 -6.45
CA TYR A 167 0.13 10.79 -5.81
C TYR A 167 -0.20 10.86 -4.31
N ILE A 168 0.43 11.79 -3.58
CA ILE A 168 0.26 11.89 -2.12
C ILE A 168 -1.04 12.62 -1.76
N THR A 169 -1.38 13.69 -2.48
CA THR A 169 -2.60 14.49 -2.17
C THR A 169 -3.87 13.67 -2.36
N THR A 170 -3.97 12.83 -3.40
CA THR A 170 -5.13 11.93 -3.58
C THR A 170 -5.29 10.94 -2.43
N LYS A 171 -4.19 10.42 -1.87
CA LYS A 171 -4.24 9.58 -0.66
C LYS A 171 -4.73 10.37 0.55
N ARG A 172 -4.24 11.60 0.76
CA ARG A 172 -4.70 12.49 1.86
C ARG A 172 -6.19 12.81 1.76
N GLU A 173 -6.68 13.11 0.56
CA GLU A 173 -8.11 13.38 0.33
C GLU A 173 -9.00 12.18 0.65
N ALA A 174 -8.55 10.95 0.35
CA ALA A 174 -9.26 9.75 0.76
C ALA A 174 -9.21 9.52 2.28
N GLU A 175 -8.07 9.77 2.93
CA GLU A 175 -7.98 9.69 4.40
C GLU A 175 -8.98 10.64 5.06
N GLU A 176 -9.03 11.90 4.62
CA GLU A 176 -9.95 12.91 5.14
C GLU A 176 -11.42 12.51 4.96
N TYR A 177 -11.79 12.02 3.77
CA TYR A 177 -13.14 11.54 3.51
C TYR A 177 -13.51 10.38 4.43
N ILE A 178 -12.66 9.37 4.53
CA ILE A 178 -12.90 8.16 5.31
C ILE A 178 -12.92 8.47 6.82
N ALA A 179 -12.14 9.44 7.29
CA ALA A 179 -12.13 9.88 8.69
C ALA A 179 -13.47 10.50 9.14
N ASN A 180 -14.25 11.03 8.18
CA ASN A 180 -15.57 11.58 8.44
C ASN A 180 -16.66 10.50 8.54
N ILE A 181 -16.42 9.27 8.09
CA ILE A 181 -17.34 8.16 8.26
C ILE A 181 -17.26 7.66 9.71
N LYS A 182 -18.40 7.67 10.41
CA LYS A 182 -18.48 7.33 11.86
C LYS A 182 -18.95 5.91 12.17
N SER A 183 -19.36 5.14 11.16
CA SER A 183 -19.85 3.76 11.38
C SER A 183 -18.76 2.75 11.71
N PHE A 184 -17.48 3.08 11.47
CA PHE A 184 -16.34 2.25 11.85
C PHE A 184 -15.18 3.11 12.35
N ARG A 185 -14.25 2.48 13.09
CA ARG A 185 -12.95 3.08 13.42
C ARG A 185 -12.06 3.08 12.18
N SER A 186 -11.48 4.22 11.83
CA SER A 186 -10.54 4.34 10.72
C SER A 186 -9.08 4.39 11.18
N VAL A 187 -8.20 3.71 10.45
CA VAL A 187 -6.73 3.75 10.62
C VAL A 187 -6.08 4.00 9.26
N PHE A 188 -5.14 4.93 9.21
CA PHE A 188 -4.41 5.29 7.98
C PHE A 188 -2.93 5.00 8.17
N MET A 189 -2.47 3.85 7.65
CA MET A 189 -1.06 3.46 7.72
C MET A 189 -0.28 4.29 6.70
N ARG A 190 0.72 5.05 7.16
CA ARG A 190 1.55 5.92 6.31
C ARG A 190 2.98 5.38 6.25
N PRO A 191 3.23 4.26 5.56
CA PRO A 191 4.58 3.73 5.41
C PRO A 191 5.44 4.63 4.51
N GLY A 192 6.75 4.55 4.71
CA GLY A 192 7.74 4.95 3.70
C GLY A 192 7.80 3.93 2.55
N PHE A 193 8.92 3.91 1.82
CA PHE A 193 9.14 2.91 0.78
C PHE A 193 9.18 1.49 1.38
N MET A 194 8.40 0.57 0.81
CA MET A 194 8.36 -0.83 1.24
C MET A 194 9.25 -1.71 0.37
N TYR A 195 10.07 -2.53 0.98
CA TYR A 195 10.93 -3.48 0.26
C TYR A 195 10.80 -4.90 0.80
N SER A 196 11.20 -5.86 -0.04
CA SER A 196 11.26 -7.29 0.32
C SER A 196 12.44 -7.95 -0.39
N PRO A 197 13.19 -8.86 0.27
CA PRO A 197 14.17 -9.72 -0.39
C PRO A 197 13.59 -10.52 -1.57
N SER A 198 12.31 -10.89 -1.50
CA SER A 198 11.60 -11.63 -2.56
C SER A 198 11.26 -10.78 -3.79
N ARG A 199 11.47 -9.45 -3.74
CA ARG A 199 11.38 -8.55 -4.90
C ARG A 199 12.75 -7.91 -5.14
N PRO A 200 13.61 -8.54 -5.98
CA PRO A 200 14.99 -8.10 -6.20
C PRO A 200 15.11 -6.63 -6.61
N ILE A 201 14.08 -6.14 -7.28
CA ILE A 201 13.88 -4.79 -7.79
C ILE A 201 13.84 -3.74 -6.67
N SER A 202 13.23 -4.07 -5.53
CA SER A 202 13.02 -3.14 -4.41
C SER A 202 14.24 -2.99 -3.50
N VAL A 203 15.16 -3.95 -3.54
CA VAL A 203 16.29 -4.05 -2.60
C VAL A 203 17.35 -2.97 -2.86
N PRO A 204 17.88 -2.76 -4.09
CA PRO A 204 18.88 -1.72 -4.33
C PRO A 204 18.39 -0.31 -3.99
N LEU A 205 17.12 -0.01 -4.30
CA LEU A 205 16.51 1.28 -3.99
C LEU A 205 16.40 1.51 -2.47
N SER A 206 16.03 0.47 -1.71
CA SER A 206 15.96 0.55 -0.24
C SER A 206 17.33 0.81 0.41
N MET A 207 18.42 0.26 -0.12
CA MET A 207 19.77 0.50 0.43
C MET A 207 20.19 1.96 0.25
N ILE A 208 19.94 2.53 -0.93
CA ILE A 208 20.27 3.93 -1.23
C ILE A 208 19.44 4.86 -0.32
N MET A 209 18.15 4.61 -0.21
CA MET A 209 17.26 5.37 0.68
C MET A 209 17.67 5.24 2.15
N GLY A 210 18.05 4.04 2.60
CA GLY A 210 18.55 3.80 3.95
C GLY A 210 19.81 4.61 4.25
N ALA A 211 20.74 4.69 3.30
CA ALA A 211 21.95 5.50 3.43
C ALA A 211 21.62 7.01 3.52
N ILE A 212 20.72 7.51 2.67
CA ILE A 212 20.27 8.92 2.70
C ILE A 212 19.57 9.24 4.03
N SER A 213 18.67 8.37 4.48
CA SER A 213 17.96 8.51 5.76
C SER A 213 18.92 8.50 6.95
N GLY A 214 19.91 7.60 6.96
CA GLY A 214 20.95 7.52 8.00
C GLY A 214 21.82 8.78 8.08
N LEU A 215 22.22 9.33 6.93
CA LEU A 215 23.00 10.57 6.86
C LEU A 215 22.21 11.81 7.32
N THR A 216 20.91 11.83 7.09
CA THR A 216 20.03 12.97 7.40
C THR A 216 19.29 12.83 8.73
N GLY A 217 19.53 11.72 9.47
CA GLY A 217 18.82 11.38 10.69
C GLY A 217 17.30 11.27 10.50
N GLY A 218 16.83 11.01 9.28
CA GLY A 218 15.41 10.99 8.92
C GLY A 218 14.70 12.36 9.00
N LYS A 219 15.43 13.46 9.13
CA LYS A 219 14.90 14.81 9.44
C LYS A 219 15.11 15.85 8.32
N ALA A 220 15.44 15.45 7.10
CA ALA A 220 15.66 16.39 6.00
C ALA A 220 14.37 16.61 5.16
N PRO A 221 13.58 17.66 5.41
CA PRO A 221 12.38 17.97 4.62
C PRO A 221 12.69 18.32 3.16
N PHE A 222 13.91 18.76 2.85
CA PHE A 222 14.33 19.14 1.50
C PHE A 222 14.58 17.97 0.53
N ILE A 223 14.51 16.71 0.98
CA ILE A 223 14.68 15.51 0.13
C ILE A 223 13.35 14.72 -0.02
N GLY A 224 12.22 15.25 0.48
CA GLY A 224 10.92 14.57 0.42
C GLY A 224 10.94 13.17 1.06
N ALA A 225 10.15 12.23 0.55
CA ALA A 225 10.07 10.88 1.08
C ALA A 225 11.36 10.05 0.95
N ALA A 226 12.40 10.54 0.25
CA ALA A 226 13.70 9.88 0.19
C ALA A 226 14.50 9.97 1.50
N GLY A 227 14.16 10.90 2.40
CA GLY A 227 14.69 10.94 3.77
C GLY A 227 13.97 9.97 4.73
N ILE A 228 12.84 9.39 4.30
CA ILE A 228 12.02 8.51 5.13
C ILE A 228 12.59 7.10 5.09
N LYS A 229 12.77 6.51 6.28
CA LYS A 229 13.31 5.16 6.44
C LYS A 229 12.48 4.14 5.64
N PRO A 230 13.11 3.34 4.75
CA PRO A 230 12.41 2.25 4.07
C PRO A 230 12.05 1.15 5.07
N LEU A 231 10.87 0.57 4.93
CA LEU A 231 10.34 -0.45 5.82
C LEU A 231 10.29 -1.81 5.12
N LEU A 232 10.60 -2.86 5.84
CA LEU A 232 10.29 -4.22 5.39
C LEU A 232 8.78 -4.35 5.24
N VAL A 233 8.33 -4.92 4.12
CA VAL A 233 6.90 -5.15 3.86
C VAL A 233 6.25 -5.97 4.98
N ASP A 234 7.01 -6.90 5.58
CA ASP A 234 6.57 -7.71 6.71
C ASP A 234 6.28 -6.86 7.95
N HIS A 235 7.07 -5.82 8.24
CA HIS A 235 6.80 -4.92 9.35
C HIS A 235 5.52 -4.11 9.13
N VAL A 236 5.29 -3.63 7.90
CA VAL A 236 4.07 -2.88 7.58
C VAL A 236 2.84 -3.79 7.68
N ALA A 237 2.93 -5.02 7.15
CA ALA A 237 1.88 -6.02 7.26
C ALA A 237 1.61 -6.39 8.71
N ALA A 238 2.67 -6.60 9.50
CA ALA A 238 2.60 -6.86 10.93
C ALA A 238 1.83 -5.71 11.61
N ALA A 239 2.35 -4.49 11.55
CA ALA A 239 1.71 -3.32 12.16
C ALA A 239 0.25 -3.12 11.76
N THR A 240 -0.12 -3.46 10.52
CA THR A 240 -1.50 -3.40 10.02
C THR A 240 -2.41 -4.38 10.78
N ILE A 241 -1.96 -5.61 11.03
CA ILE A 241 -2.69 -6.59 11.82
C ILE A 241 -2.76 -6.19 13.30
N GLU A 242 -1.67 -5.67 13.87
CA GLU A 242 -1.71 -5.17 15.24
C GLU A 242 -2.69 -4.01 15.41
N ALA A 243 -2.74 -3.08 14.45
CA ALA A 243 -3.72 -1.99 14.44
C ALA A 243 -5.16 -2.48 14.26
N ALA A 244 -5.37 -3.56 13.51
CA ALA A 244 -6.67 -4.21 13.38
C ALA A 244 -7.16 -4.77 14.72
N LEU A 245 -6.26 -5.41 15.48
CA LEU A 245 -6.56 -6.04 16.76
C LEU A 245 -6.60 -5.06 17.94
N THR A 246 -5.90 -3.92 17.84
CA THR A 246 -5.82 -2.92 18.92
C THR A 246 -6.88 -1.83 18.74
N SER A 247 -7.91 -1.83 19.58
CA SER A 247 -9.03 -0.88 19.52
C SER A 247 -8.65 0.59 19.76
N THR A 248 -7.54 0.85 20.46
CA THR A 248 -7.07 2.21 20.78
C THR A 248 -6.28 2.87 19.66
N VAL A 249 -5.88 2.12 18.63
CA VAL A 249 -5.16 2.67 17.47
C VAL A 249 -6.18 3.27 16.50
N SER A 250 -6.10 4.56 16.20
CA SER A 250 -7.00 5.22 15.25
C SER A 250 -6.33 6.40 14.56
N GLY A 251 -6.85 6.81 13.41
CA GLY A 251 -6.31 7.92 12.64
C GLY A 251 -4.99 7.58 11.94
N ALA A 252 -4.17 8.61 11.71
CA ALA A 252 -2.91 8.47 10.99
C ALA A 252 -1.83 7.77 11.85
N VAL A 253 -1.22 6.73 11.27
CA VAL A 253 -0.08 6.02 11.86
C VAL A 253 1.15 6.25 10.99
N GLU A 254 2.01 7.15 11.47
CA GLU A 254 3.29 7.46 10.82
C GLU A 254 4.32 6.35 11.00
N VAL A 255 5.43 6.43 10.27
CA VAL A 255 6.51 5.41 10.20
C VAL A 255 6.94 4.90 11.58
N SER A 256 7.19 5.77 12.55
CA SER A 256 7.57 5.36 13.91
C SER A 256 6.47 4.58 14.63
N GLY A 257 5.20 4.95 14.43
CA GLY A 257 4.05 4.21 14.93
C GLY A 257 3.95 2.82 14.29
N ILE A 258 4.24 2.71 12.99
CA ILE A 258 4.29 1.43 12.27
C ILE A 258 5.37 0.53 12.87
N GLU A 259 6.59 1.05 13.09
CA GLU A 259 7.67 0.29 13.72
C GLU A 259 7.31 -0.18 15.14
N ASN A 260 6.70 0.69 15.95
CA ASN A 260 6.26 0.37 17.30
C ASN A 260 5.13 -0.67 17.36
N LEU A 261 4.26 -0.71 16.36
CA LEU A 261 3.21 -1.73 16.27
C LEU A 261 3.78 -3.06 15.75
N ALA A 262 4.72 -3.01 14.80
CA ALA A 262 5.37 -4.20 14.28
C ALA A 262 6.16 -4.95 15.35
N SER A 263 6.84 -4.24 16.25
CA SER A 263 7.63 -4.85 17.34
C SER A 263 6.80 -5.54 18.42
N ARG A 264 5.49 -5.30 18.49
CA ARG A 264 4.57 -6.02 19.39
C ARG A 264 4.23 -7.41 18.87
N LEU A 265 4.58 -7.70 17.62
CA LEU A 265 4.23 -8.95 16.94
C LEU A 265 5.37 -9.97 16.92
N THR A 266 6.58 -9.53 17.26
CA THR A 266 7.78 -10.34 17.52
C THR A 266 7.90 -10.68 18.99
#